data_AF-A0A7L4ZF67-F1
#
_entry.id   AF-A0A7L4ZF67-F1
#
_cell.length_a   1.000
_cell.length_b   1.000
_cell.length_c   1.000
_cell.angle_alpha   90.00
_cell.angle_beta   90.00
_cell.angle_gamma   90.00
#
_symmetry.space_group_name_H-M   'P 1'
#
loop_
_entity.id
_entity.type
_entity.pdbx_description
1 polymer ?
#
loop_
_entity_poly.entity_id
_entity_poly.type
_entity_poly.pdbx_seq_one_letter_code
_entity_poly.pdbx_strand_id
1 'polypeptide(L)'
;MLLISFFLQIGYGFAQDIKKDKIYLDFSHYKENCEHSDLAKHLKVEKKEGLQFNLCGKAVFLHPFEYKSDTINNKYLSNYSLSKIEEIDQLIINWHRKTKPLFIKKFGEVYPKTTNKNNMFETYLIEKFNNDCFILYQVYWKNQEIQQ
;
A
#
# COMPACT_ATOMS: atom_id res chain seq x y z
N MET A 1 13.36 -44.99 -39.09
CA MET A 1 14.40 -44.15 -38.46
C MET A 1 13.69 -43.06 -37.67
N LEU A 2 13.38 -43.33 -36.40
CA LEU A 2 12.96 -42.30 -35.43
C LEU A 2 14.18 -41.43 -35.12
N LEU A 3 14.06 -40.10 -35.05
CA LEU A 3 14.69 -39.31 -33.99
C LEU A 3 14.21 -37.83 -34.04
N ILE A 4 13.44 -37.47 -33.01
CA ILE A 4 13.53 -36.22 -32.25
C ILE A 4 13.40 -34.90 -33.03
N SER A 5 12.19 -34.33 -32.99
CA SER A 5 12.02 -32.87 -32.97
C SER A 5 10.78 -32.52 -32.15
N PHE A 6 10.85 -32.71 -30.83
CA PHE A 6 9.77 -32.39 -29.90
C PHE A 6 10.30 -31.73 -28.63
N PHE A 7 11.14 -30.68 -28.72
CA PHE A 7 11.58 -29.92 -27.54
C PHE A 7 11.94 -28.46 -27.88
N LEU A 8 11.01 -27.68 -28.43
CA LEU A 8 11.14 -26.21 -28.53
C LEU A 8 9.93 -25.43 -28.00
N GLN A 9 9.13 -26.03 -27.11
CA GLN A 9 8.03 -25.35 -26.42
C GLN A 9 8.22 -25.30 -24.90
N ILE A 10 9.45 -25.08 -24.43
CA ILE A 10 9.68 -24.81 -23.01
C ILE A 10 10.39 -23.47 -22.90
N GLY A 11 9.65 -22.44 -22.48
CA GLY A 11 10.28 -21.17 -22.16
C GLY A 11 9.41 -19.91 -22.18
N TYR A 12 8.08 -19.97 -22.30
CA TYR A 12 7.26 -18.86 -21.77
C TYR A 12 7.25 -18.97 -20.24
N GLY A 13 8.41 -18.71 -19.64
CA GLY A 13 8.55 -18.55 -18.21
C GLY A 13 7.72 -17.33 -17.82
N PHE A 14 6.55 -17.57 -17.25
CA PHE A 14 5.73 -16.55 -16.62
C PHE A 14 6.63 -15.67 -15.75
N ALA A 15 6.81 -14.41 -16.13
CA ALA A 15 7.37 -13.41 -15.25
C ALA A 15 6.43 -13.30 -14.06
N GLN A 16 6.72 -14.01 -12.96
CA GLN A 16 5.87 -13.98 -11.77
C GLN A 16 5.87 -12.55 -11.22
N ASP A 17 4.75 -11.85 -11.33
CA ASP A 17 4.64 -10.53 -10.72
C ASP A 17 4.66 -10.66 -9.21
N ILE A 18 5.52 -9.86 -8.59
CA ILE A 18 5.71 -9.92 -7.14
C ILE A 18 4.61 -9.05 -6.53
N LYS A 19 3.61 -9.74 -6.01
CA LYS A 19 2.38 -9.15 -5.50
C LYS A 19 2.69 -8.22 -4.32
N LYS A 20 2.10 -7.02 -4.34
CA LYS A 20 2.08 -6.10 -3.20
C LYS A 20 1.17 -6.64 -2.10
N ASP A 21 1.52 -6.39 -0.85
CA ASP A 21 0.63 -6.68 0.27
C ASP A 21 -0.36 -5.52 0.43
N LYS A 22 -1.61 -5.83 0.80
CA LYS A 22 -2.63 -4.80 1.06
C LYS A 22 -2.53 -4.35 2.50
N ILE A 23 -2.56 -3.05 2.74
CA ILE A 23 -2.61 -2.48 4.09
C ILE A 23 -3.77 -1.48 4.19
N TYR A 24 -4.46 -1.52 5.33
CA TYR A 24 -5.61 -0.66 5.62
C TYR A 24 -5.31 0.14 6.89
N LEU A 25 -5.27 1.46 6.78
CA LEU A 25 -5.01 2.34 7.92
C LEU A 25 -6.28 3.12 8.27
N ASP A 26 -6.61 3.16 9.55
CA ASP A 26 -7.73 3.97 10.05
C ASP A 26 -7.31 5.44 10.14
N PHE A 27 -7.77 6.26 9.20
CA PHE A 27 -7.51 7.70 9.18
C PHE A 27 -8.35 8.45 10.22
N SER A 28 -9.55 7.95 10.56
CA SER A 28 -10.41 8.57 11.57
C SER A 28 -9.73 8.63 12.93
N HIS A 29 -9.01 7.57 13.30
CA HIS A 29 -8.19 7.57 14.52
C HIS A 29 -7.26 8.79 14.61
N TYR A 30 -6.55 9.14 13.52
CA TYR A 30 -5.64 10.29 13.51
C TYR A 30 -6.37 11.62 13.48
N LYS A 31 -7.55 11.69 12.87
CA LYS A 31 -8.41 12.89 12.88
C LYS A 31 -8.90 13.24 14.28
N GLU A 32 -9.18 12.22 15.08
CA GLU A 32 -9.74 12.38 16.44
C GLU A 32 -8.65 12.56 17.51
N ASN A 33 -7.44 12.03 17.30
CA ASN A 33 -6.40 11.95 18.34
C ASN A 33 -5.13 12.76 18.03
N CYS A 34 -5.13 13.64 17.01
CA CYS A 34 -3.97 14.48 16.72
C CYS A 34 -3.84 15.63 17.72
N GLU A 35 -2.85 15.56 18.61
CA GLU A 35 -2.62 16.55 19.68
C GLU A 35 -2.11 17.92 19.15
N HIS A 36 -1.42 17.91 18.01
CA HIS A 36 -0.87 19.13 17.42
C HIS A 36 -1.95 19.91 16.66
N SER A 37 -2.50 20.93 17.31
CA SER A 37 -3.61 21.74 16.76
C SER A 37 -3.37 22.34 15.37
N ASP A 38 -2.12 22.68 15.03
CA ASP A 38 -1.78 23.18 13.70
C ASP A 38 -1.79 22.07 12.63
N LEU A 39 -1.31 20.87 12.97
CA LEU A 39 -1.38 19.71 12.08
C LEU A 39 -2.81 19.20 11.93
N ALA A 40 -3.60 19.23 13.01
CA ALA A 40 -4.99 18.78 13.04
C ALA A 40 -5.86 19.47 11.98
N LYS A 41 -5.60 20.76 11.70
CA LYS A 41 -6.29 21.55 10.66
C LYS A 41 -5.93 21.13 9.23
N HIS A 42 -4.84 20.40 9.06
CA HIS A 42 -4.26 20.06 7.76
C HIS A 42 -4.08 18.54 7.56
N LEU A 43 -4.85 17.72 8.30
CA LEU A 43 -4.80 16.26 8.16
C LEU A 43 -5.37 15.76 6.83
N LYS A 44 -6.29 16.53 6.20
CA LYS A 44 -6.84 16.23 4.88
C LYS A 44 -6.95 17.52 4.08
N VAL A 45 -6.23 17.61 2.97
CA VAL A 45 -6.12 18.83 2.16
C VAL A 45 -6.28 18.49 0.69
N GLU A 46 -7.12 19.23 -0.01
CA GLU A 46 -7.25 19.15 -1.46
C GLU A 46 -6.01 19.76 -2.14
N LYS A 47 -5.44 19.02 -3.08
CA LYS A 47 -4.32 19.43 -3.94
C LYS A 47 -4.75 19.31 -5.39
N LYS A 48 -3.96 19.91 -6.30
CA LYS A 48 -4.26 19.87 -7.74
C LYS A 48 -4.38 18.43 -8.26
N GLU A 49 -3.56 17.54 -7.73
CA GLU A 49 -3.46 16.14 -8.14
C GLU A 49 -4.39 15.18 -7.37
N GLY A 50 -5.03 15.62 -6.28
CA GLY A 50 -5.87 14.74 -5.47
C GLY A 50 -6.05 15.18 -4.01
N LEU A 51 -6.52 14.27 -3.18
CA LEU A 51 -6.66 14.47 -1.73
C LEU A 51 -5.39 14.02 -1.01
N GLN A 52 -4.70 14.96 -0.36
CA GLN A 52 -3.56 14.65 0.50
C GLN A 52 -4.03 14.38 1.93
N PHE A 53 -3.54 13.30 2.51
CA PHE A 53 -3.77 12.93 3.90
C PHE A 53 -2.47 12.99 4.69
N ASN A 54 -2.51 13.53 5.89
CA ASN A 54 -1.40 13.57 6.84
C ASN A 54 -1.85 12.86 8.12
N LEU A 55 -1.19 11.78 8.51
CA LEU A 55 -1.50 11.03 9.74
C LEU A 55 -0.78 11.67 10.93
N CYS A 56 -1.13 12.92 11.21
CA CYS A 56 -0.58 13.71 12.32
C CYS A 56 0.97 13.71 12.38
N GLY A 57 1.61 13.95 11.23
CA GLY A 57 3.06 14.02 11.08
C GLY A 57 3.75 12.67 10.85
N LYS A 58 3.06 11.54 11.08
CA LYS A 58 3.68 10.21 10.97
C LYS A 58 3.88 9.73 9.53
N ALA A 59 2.96 10.10 8.64
CA ALA A 59 3.03 9.76 7.23
C ALA A 59 2.16 10.70 6.39
N VAL A 60 2.56 10.91 5.14
CA VAL A 60 1.79 11.68 4.15
C VAL A 60 1.39 10.77 3.00
N PHE A 61 0.12 10.83 2.64
CA PHE A 61 -0.47 10.04 1.56
C PHE A 61 -1.17 10.94 0.54
N LEU A 62 -1.33 10.42 -0.67
CA LEU A 62 -2.12 11.05 -1.73
C LEU A 62 -3.09 10.05 -2.33
N HIS A 63 -4.36 10.43 -2.38
CA HIS A 63 -5.40 9.79 -3.19
C HIS A 63 -5.57 10.62 -4.47
N PRO A 64 -5.12 10.14 -5.64
CA PRO A 64 -5.30 10.87 -6.90
C PRO A 64 -6.78 10.97 -7.28
N PHE A 65 -7.19 12.06 -7.93
CA PHE A 65 -8.59 12.23 -8.39
C PHE A 65 -9.01 11.23 -9.46
N GLU A 66 -8.06 10.63 -10.18
CA GLU A 66 -8.36 9.57 -11.14
C GLU A 66 -8.86 8.29 -10.46
N TYR A 67 -8.65 8.14 -9.14
CA TYR A 67 -9.11 6.98 -8.39
C TYR A 67 -10.46 7.28 -7.77
N LYS A 68 -11.38 6.31 -7.93
CA LYS A 68 -12.65 6.35 -7.22
C LYS A 68 -12.43 5.86 -5.79
N SER A 69 -13.03 6.56 -4.84
CA SER A 69 -13.17 6.05 -3.49
C SER A 69 -14.35 5.08 -3.41
N ASP A 70 -14.19 4.04 -2.61
CA ASP A 70 -15.26 3.10 -2.31
C ASP A 70 -15.95 3.48 -1.00
N THR A 71 -17.18 3.02 -0.82
CA THR A 71 -17.89 3.12 0.46
C THR A 71 -18.15 1.74 1.02
N ILE A 72 -17.76 1.52 2.27
CA ILE A 72 -17.90 0.26 3.00
C ILE A 72 -18.94 0.47 4.09
N ASN A 73 -19.94 -0.40 4.16
CA ASN A 73 -20.86 -0.42 5.30
C ASN A 73 -20.15 -1.00 6.53
N ASN A 74 -20.39 -0.44 7.71
CA ASN A 74 -19.80 -0.84 8.99
C ASN A 74 -19.93 -2.35 9.26
N LYS A 75 -21.03 -2.98 8.82
CA LYS A 75 -21.22 -4.44 8.96
C LYS A 75 -20.13 -5.29 8.28
N TYR A 76 -19.40 -4.71 7.33
CA TYR A 76 -18.33 -5.36 6.60
C TYR A 76 -16.94 -4.86 6.99
N LEU A 77 -16.82 -3.92 7.93
CA LEU A 77 -15.53 -3.38 8.34
C LEU A 77 -14.63 -4.46 8.95
N SER A 78 -15.21 -5.45 9.64
CA SER A 78 -14.48 -6.60 10.19
C SER A 78 -13.82 -7.50 9.13
N ASN A 79 -14.20 -7.38 7.85
CA ASN A 79 -13.53 -8.08 6.76
C ASN A 79 -12.17 -7.46 6.40
N TYR A 80 -11.84 -6.29 6.96
CA TYR A 80 -10.61 -5.56 6.70
C TYR A 80 -9.69 -5.67 7.92
N SER A 81 -8.51 -6.26 7.73
CA SER A 81 -7.48 -6.31 8.76
C SER A 81 -6.79 -4.94 8.84
N LEU A 82 -7.20 -4.12 9.80
CA LEU A 82 -6.60 -2.81 10.03
C LEU A 82 -5.18 -2.96 10.57
N SER A 83 -4.27 -2.17 10.00
CA SER A 83 -2.89 -2.02 10.46
C SER A 83 -2.71 -0.67 11.14
N LYS A 84 -1.72 -0.57 12.02
CA LYS A 84 -1.32 0.71 12.62
C LYS A 84 -0.12 1.29 11.89
N ILE A 85 0.01 2.61 11.82
CA ILE A 85 1.18 3.24 11.19
C ILE A 85 2.48 2.88 11.93
N GLU A 86 2.38 2.60 13.23
CA GLU A 86 3.49 2.16 14.08
C GLU A 86 4.01 0.75 13.72
N GLU A 87 3.20 -0.05 13.01
CA GLU A 87 3.54 -1.43 12.63
C GLU A 87 4.24 -1.51 11.26
N ILE A 88 4.37 -0.40 10.55
CA ILE A 88 4.81 -0.36 9.14
C ILE A 88 6.22 -0.95 8.96
N ASP A 89 7.16 -0.67 9.86
CA ASP A 89 8.51 -1.22 9.77
C ASP A 89 8.51 -2.74 9.87
N GLN A 90 7.66 -3.29 10.74
CA GLN A 90 7.50 -4.74 10.86
C GLN A 90 6.84 -5.34 9.62
N LEU A 91 5.87 -4.64 9.00
CA LEU A 91 5.27 -5.05 7.74
C LEU A 91 6.30 -5.06 6.60
N ILE A 92 7.21 -4.08 6.56
CA ILE A 92 8.30 -4.03 5.58
C ILE A 92 9.23 -5.23 5.74
N ILE A 93 9.66 -5.52 6.97
CA ILE A 93 10.50 -6.69 7.27
C ILE A 93 9.80 -7.99 6.83
N ASN A 94 8.52 -8.12 7.14
CA ASN A 94 7.72 -9.29 6.77
C ASN A 94 7.58 -9.45 5.25
N TRP A 95 7.30 -8.35 4.55
CA TRP A 95 7.20 -8.34 3.09
C TRP A 95 8.54 -8.75 2.47
N HIS A 96 9.67 -8.18 2.90
CA HIS A 96 10.98 -8.56 2.40
C HIS A 96 11.29 -10.05 2.62
N ARG A 97 11.00 -10.58 3.81
CA ARG A 97 11.22 -12.01 4.09
C ARG A 97 10.40 -12.90 3.15
N LYS A 98 9.15 -12.52 2.90
CA LYS A 98 8.22 -13.24 2.02
C LYS A 98 8.62 -13.15 0.55
N THR A 99 9.05 -11.99 0.06
CA THR A 99 9.30 -11.74 -1.37
C THR A 99 10.73 -12.04 -1.80
N LYS A 100 11.71 -12.07 -0.89
CA LYS A 100 13.10 -12.43 -1.16
C LYS A 100 13.27 -13.67 -2.07
N PRO A 101 12.67 -14.84 -1.79
CA PRO A 101 12.83 -16.00 -2.67
C PRO A 101 12.23 -15.79 -4.07
N LEU A 102 11.17 -14.99 -4.19
CA LEU A 102 10.53 -14.67 -5.47
C LEU A 102 11.43 -13.76 -6.32
N PHE A 103 12.06 -12.78 -5.68
CA PHE A 103 13.00 -11.89 -6.34
C PHE A 103 14.26 -12.60 -6.81
N ILE A 104 14.86 -13.46 -5.97
CA ILE A 104 16.01 -14.29 -6.36
C ILE A 104 15.64 -15.17 -7.57
N LYS A 105 14.45 -15.76 -7.56
CA LYS A 105 13.98 -16.59 -8.67
C LYS A 105 13.77 -15.79 -9.96
N LYS A 106 13.23 -14.56 -9.87
CA LYS A 106 12.89 -13.74 -11.04
C LYS A 106 14.10 -13.00 -11.63
N PHE A 107 15.01 -12.52 -10.79
CA PHE A 107 16.09 -11.61 -11.18
C PHE A 107 17.50 -12.17 -10.94
N GLY A 108 17.63 -13.33 -10.28
CA GLY A 108 18.94 -13.90 -9.92
C GLY A 108 19.64 -13.18 -8.76
N GLU A 109 19.01 -12.15 -8.19
CA GLU A 109 19.54 -11.33 -7.11
C GLU A 109 18.44 -10.92 -6.13
N VAL A 110 18.83 -10.34 -4.99
CA VAL A 110 17.90 -9.73 -4.03
C VAL A 110 17.51 -8.33 -4.52
N TYR A 111 16.94 -8.25 -5.72
CA TYR A 111 16.32 -7.02 -6.22
C TYR A 111 14.90 -6.89 -5.63
N PRO A 112 14.34 -5.69 -5.40
CA PRO A 112 14.98 -4.41 -5.27
C PRO A 112 15.34 -4.17 -3.80
N LYS A 113 16.48 -3.50 -3.60
CA LYS A 113 16.81 -2.73 -2.40
C LYS A 113 15.92 -1.47 -2.31
N THR A 114 14.62 -1.59 -2.54
CA THR A 114 13.73 -0.43 -2.51
C THR A 114 13.26 -0.20 -1.09
N THR A 115 13.35 1.04 -0.62
CA THR A 115 12.66 1.52 0.59
C THR A 115 11.31 2.14 0.24
N ASN A 116 10.93 2.14 -1.04
CA ASN A 116 9.68 2.70 -1.52
C ASN A 116 8.52 1.75 -1.18
N LYS A 117 7.75 2.14 -0.17
CA LYS A 117 6.56 1.48 0.32
C LYS A 117 5.47 1.35 -0.75
N ASN A 118 5.43 2.23 -1.77
CA ASN A 118 4.51 2.06 -2.91
C ASN A 118 4.85 0.84 -3.78
N ASN A 119 6.08 0.30 -3.71
CA ASN A 119 6.45 -0.94 -4.40
C ASN A 119 6.11 -2.18 -3.57
N MET A 120 5.92 -2.02 -2.26
CA MET A 120 5.65 -3.11 -1.33
C MET A 120 4.16 -3.27 -1.05
N PHE A 121 3.46 -2.14 -0.95
CA PHE A 121 2.10 -2.10 -0.44
C PHE A 121 1.13 -1.45 -1.42
N GLU A 122 -0.07 -2.01 -1.47
CA GLU A 122 -1.26 -1.31 -1.92
C GLU A 122 -1.98 -0.78 -0.67
N THR A 123 -1.88 0.53 -0.46
CA THR A 123 -2.34 1.19 0.77
C THR A 123 -3.72 1.76 0.59
N TYR A 124 -4.57 1.55 1.60
CA TYR A 124 -5.85 2.21 1.70
C TYR A 124 -6.00 2.95 3.03
N LEU A 125 -6.59 4.14 2.98
CA LEU A 125 -7.06 4.86 4.16
C LEU A 125 -8.56 4.65 4.32
N ILE A 126 -8.98 4.34 5.54
CA ILE A 126 -10.38 4.21 5.92
C ILE A 126 -10.75 5.45 6.73
N GLU A 127 -11.76 6.19 6.29
CA GLU A 127 -12.31 7.34 7.01
C GLU A 127 -13.79 7.10 7.32
N LYS A 128 -14.18 7.22 8.58
CA LYS A 128 -15.59 7.23 9.00
C LYS A 128 -16.30 8.40 8.33
N PHE A 129 -17.32 8.09 7.54
CA PHE A 129 -18.16 9.09 6.86
C PHE A 129 -19.42 9.40 7.65
N ASN A 130 -20.06 8.36 8.19
CA ASN A 130 -21.18 8.47 9.10
C ASN A 130 -21.21 7.25 10.05
N ASN A 131 -22.29 7.04 10.79
CA ASN A 131 -22.38 5.94 11.76
C ASN A 131 -22.38 4.54 11.11
N ASP A 132 -22.79 4.45 9.84
CA ASP A 132 -23.02 3.19 9.15
C ASP A 132 -22.04 2.94 8.01
N CYS A 133 -21.26 3.95 7.62
CA CYS A 133 -20.40 3.91 6.44
C CYS A 133 -19.03 4.52 6.67
N PHE A 134 -18.05 3.88 6.03
CA PHE A 134 -16.67 4.33 5.91
C PHE A 134 -16.32 4.54 4.44
N ILE A 135 -15.48 5.53 4.15
CA ILE A 135 -14.92 5.73 2.83
C ILE A 135 -13.54 5.08 2.79
N LEU A 136 -13.27 4.34 1.73
CA LEU A 136 -11.99 3.72 1.44
C LEU A 136 -11.29 4.52 0.33
N TYR A 137 -10.14 5.08 0.65
CA TYR A 137 -9.29 5.79 -0.29
C TYR A 137 -8.09 4.93 -0.64
N GLN A 138 -7.93 4.56 -1.90
CA GLN A 138 -6.65 4.04 -2.39
C GLN A 138 -5.63 5.18 -2.43
N VAL A 139 -4.47 4.99 -1.81
CA VAL A 139 -3.47 6.05 -1.65
C VAL A 139 -2.05 5.61 -1.96
N TYR A 140 -1.20 6.60 -2.22
CA TYR A 140 0.25 6.45 -2.34
C TYR A 140 0.97 7.18 -1.23
N TRP A 141 2.04 6.56 -0.72
CA TRP A 141 2.98 7.17 0.21
C TRP A 141 3.75 8.30 -0.48
N LYS A 142 3.71 9.51 0.09
CA LYS A 142 4.53 10.68 -0.29
C LYS A 142 5.75 10.82 0.64
N ASN A 143 6.74 11.59 0.19
CA ASN A 143 7.90 12.02 0.98
C ASN A 143 8.65 10.87 1.67
N GLN A 144 8.87 9.76 0.97
CA GLN A 144 9.36 8.51 1.56
C GLN A 144 10.87 8.45 1.84
N GLU A 145 11.57 9.57 1.96
CA GLU A 145 13.03 9.64 2.18
C GLU A 145 13.82 8.55 1.42
N ILE A 146 13.68 8.55 0.09
CA ILE A 146 14.37 7.57 -0.76
C ILE A 146 15.82 8.04 -0.87
N GLN A 147 16.74 7.40 -0.14
CA GLN A 147 18.18 7.54 -0.39
C GLN A 147 18.47 6.96 -1.78
N GLN A 148 18.93 7.80 -2.70
CA GLN A 148 19.38 7.42 -4.04
C GLN A 148 20.76 6.79 -4.00
#